data_AF-A0A182SDW4-F1
#
_entry.id   AF-A0A182SDW4-F1
#
_cell.length_a   1.000
_cell.length_b   1.000
_cell.length_c   1.000
_cell.angle_alpha   90.00
_cell.angle_beta   90.00
_cell.angle_gamma   90.00
#
_symmetry.space_group_name_H-M   'P 1'
#
loop_
_entity.id
_entity.type
_entity.pdbx_description
1 polymer ?
#
loop_
_entity_poly.entity_id
_entity_poly.type
_entity_poly.pdbx_seq_one_letter_code
_entity_poly.pdbx_strand_id
1 'polypeptide(L)'
;MFGISNNNNQLVANYVQSWHKMNRLHPNFGLKTKISYKQWWQMMIDGIFNENGTHNTPPEKIEQMTEHFMEYFKTSVFWQHCYGSVDFLNYLKLQQHVESNGQKQPPFKLGVISNFDPRLDVLLRNMKINHYFDFVLNSYDVGYMKPAQEIFDRAIKSAEIKDLKPNECLHIGAT
;
A
#
# COMPACT_ATOMS: atom_id res chain seq x y z
N MET A 1 -11.00 16.13 17.33
CA MET A 1 -9.98 16.13 16.27
C MET A 1 -10.61 16.80 15.05
N PHE A 2 -10.11 17.96 14.65
CA PHE A 2 -10.63 18.87 13.61
C PHE A 2 -12.02 19.52 13.79
N GLY A 3 -12.91 19.02 14.66
CA GLY A 3 -14.16 19.74 14.98
C GLY A 3 -15.14 19.85 13.79
N ILE A 4 -15.14 18.84 12.91
CA ILE A 4 -16.09 18.69 11.80
C ILE A 4 -17.16 17.70 12.25
N SER A 5 -18.44 18.10 12.23
CA SER A 5 -19.59 17.27 12.61
C SER A 5 -20.36 16.87 11.36
N ASN A 6 -20.31 15.59 10.98
CA ASN A 6 -20.90 15.08 9.74
C ASN A 6 -21.70 13.81 9.97
N ASN A 7 -22.63 13.56 9.05
CA ASN A 7 -23.31 12.26 8.93
C ASN A 7 -22.34 11.22 8.35
N ASN A 8 -22.03 10.18 9.12
CA ASN A 8 -21.12 9.10 8.72
C ASN A 8 -21.53 8.44 7.39
N ASN A 9 -22.82 8.26 7.13
CA ASN A 9 -23.28 7.63 5.89
C ASN A 9 -22.98 8.51 4.66
N GLN A 10 -23.11 9.83 4.80
CA GLN A 10 -22.77 10.77 3.73
C GLN A 10 -21.27 10.79 3.47
N LEU A 11 -20.44 10.77 4.53
CA LEU A 11 -18.99 10.71 4.40
C LEU A 11 -18.53 9.44 3.67
N VAL A 12 -19.13 8.28 4.00
CA VAL A 12 -18.82 7.02 3.33
C VAL A 12 -19.22 7.07 1.85
N ALA A 13 -20.40 7.62 1.53
CA ALA A 13 -20.83 7.78 0.14
C ALA A 13 -19.89 8.70 -0.65
N ASN A 14 -19.51 9.84 -0.07
CA ASN A 14 -18.56 10.78 -0.67
C ASN A 14 -17.16 10.15 -0.84
N TYR A 15 -16.70 9.35 0.13
CA TYR A 15 -15.45 8.60 0.02
C TYR A 15 -15.46 7.66 -1.19
N VAL A 16 -16.50 6.85 -1.35
CA VAL A 16 -16.61 5.92 -2.48
C VAL A 16 -16.59 6.68 -3.82
N GLN A 17 -17.34 7.78 -3.92
CA GLN A 17 -17.37 8.60 -5.13
C GLN A 17 -16.02 9.25 -5.44
N SER A 18 -15.40 9.89 -4.44
CA SER A 18 -14.09 10.53 -4.56
C SER A 18 -13.01 9.51 -4.92
N TRP A 19 -13.04 8.33 -4.29
CA TRP A 19 -12.14 7.21 -4.60
C TRP A 19 -12.23 6.78 -6.06
N HIS A 20 -13.44 6.55 -6.58
CA HIS A 20 -13.63 6.16 -7.98
C HIS A 20 -13.21 7.26 -8.95
N LYS A 21 -13.57 8.52 -8.65
CA LYS A 21 -13.16 9.69 -9.45
C LYS A 21 -11.64 9.79 -9.54
N MET A 22 -10.96 9.71 -8.40
CA MET A 22 -9.50 9.85 -8.33
C MET A 22 -8.78 8.68 -9.01
N ASN A 23 -9.25 7.45 -8.87
CA ASN A 23 -8.66 6.30 -9.58
C ASN A 23 -8.88 6.35 -11.10
N ARG A 24 -10.01 6.93 -11.55
CA ARG A 24 -10.29 7.11 -12.99
C ARG A 24 -9.46 8.23 -13.61
N LEU A 25 -9.38 9.39 -12.95
CA LEU A 25 -8.71 10.58 -13.49
C LEU A 25 -7.21 10.56 -13.26
N HIS A 26 -6.77 10.00 -12.14
CA HIS A 26 -5.40 10.04 -11.65
C HIS A 26 -4.97 8.63 -11.17
N PRO A 27 -4.93 7.62 -12.07
CA PRO A 27 -4.58 6.26 -11.70
C PRO A 27 -3.17 6.18 -11.08
N ASN A 28 -2.96 5.14 -10.26
CA ASN A 28 -1.70 4.90 -9.53
C ASN A 28 -1.23 6.14 -8.76
N PHE A 29 -2.11 6.70 -7.93
CA PHE A 29 -1.86 7.87 -7.09
C PHE A 29 -1.36 9.09 -7.88
N GLY A 30 -1.81 9.23 -9.13
CA GLY A 30 -1.51 10.36 -9.99
C GLY A 30 -0.15 10.35 -10.66
N LEU A 31 0.61 9.24 -10.57
CA LEU A 31 1.98 9.09 -11.06
C LEU A 31 2.22 9.66 -12.47
N LYS A 32 1.28 9.43 -13.40
CA LYS A 32 1.39 9.86 -14.81
C LYS A 32 0.59 11.13 -15.14
N THR A 33 -0.01 11.76 -14.14
CA THR A 33 -0.96 12.88 -14.30
C THR A 33 -0.51 14.19 -13.69
N LYS A 34 0.81 14.34 -13.46
CA LYS A 34 1.47 15.57 -12.97
C LYS A 34 1.08 16.00 -11.55
N ILE A 35 0.55 15.09 -10.74
CA ILE A 35 0.33 15.31 -9.31
C ILE A 35 1.13 14.28 -8.51
N SER A 36 1.61 14.66 -7.34
CA SER A 36 2.24 13.73 -6.41
C SER A 36 1.21 12.85 -5.71
N TYR A 37 1.63 11.71 -5.18
CA TYR A 37 0.75 10.86 -4.36
C TYR A 37 0.17 11.59 -3.14
N LYS A 38 0.89 12.58 -2.58
CA LYS A 38 0.38 13.44 -1.48
C LYS A 38 -0.77 14.31 -1.96
N GLN A 39 -0.60 14.99 -3.08
CA GLN A 39 -1.66 15.81 -3.70
C GLN A 39 -2.85 14.94 -4.10
N TRP A 40 -2.62 13.70 -4.56
CA TRP A 40 -3.69 12.75 -4.85
C TRP A 40 -4.56 12.49 -3.60
N TRP A 41 -3.95 12.19 -2.46
CA TRP A 41 -4.68 11.98 -1.21
C TRP A 41 -5.36 13.26 -0.72
N GLN A 42 -4.72 14.42 -0.86
CA GLN A 42 -5.32 15.71 -0.52
C GLN A 42 -6.58 16.01 -1.33
N MET A 43 -6.52 15.83 -2.66
CA MET A 43 -7.68 15.98 -3.55
C MET A 43 -8.77 14.96 -3.24
N MET A 44 -8.41 13.73 -2.87
CA MET A 44 -9.38 12.72 -2.47
C MET A 44 -10.13 13.16 -1.20
N ILE A 45 -9.40 13.62 -0.18
CA ILE A 45 -9.96 14.13 1.07
C ILE A 45 -10.79 15.39 0.83
N ASP A 46 -10.32 16.32 0.01
CA ASP A 46 -11.10 17.49 -0.41
C ASP A 46 -12.45 17.06 -1.00
N GLY A 47 -12.43 16.07 -1.91
CA GLY A 47 -13.64 15.49 -2.49
C GLY A 47 -14.59 14.87 -1.47
N ILE A 48 -14.07 14.26 -0.39
CA ILE A 48 -14.92 13.73 0.69
C ILE A 48 -15.70 14.86 1.37
N PHE A 49 -15.03 15.97 1.65
CA PHE A 49 -15.53 17.03 2.53
C PHE A 49 -16.23 18.17 1.80
N ASN A 50 -15.90 18.43 0.52
CA ASN A 50 -16.30 19.64 -0.21
C ASN A 50 -17.09 19.37 -1.49
N GLU A 51 -17.04 18.16 -2.06
CA GLU A 51 -17.89 17.83 -3.21
C GLU A 51 -19.35 17.59 -2.77
N ASN A 52 -20.30 17.79 -3.68
CA ASN A 52 -21.74 17.61 -3.43
C ASN A 52 -22.33 18.53 -2.34
N GLY A 53 -21.71 19.70 -2.13
CA GLY A 53 -22.24 20.73 -1.22
C GLY A 53 -22.06 20.42 0.25
N THR A 54 -21.16 19.48 0.59
CA THR A 54 -20.81 19.20 1.97
C THR A 54 -19.84 20.27 2.50
N HIS A 55 -20.12 20.79 3.70
CA HIS A 55 -19.26 21.49 4.67
C HIS A 55 -18.38 22.70 4.27
N ASN A 56 -18.07 22.98 2.99
CA ASN A 56 -17.19 24.06 2.56
C ASN A 56 -15.93 24.19 3.45
N THR A 57 -15.30 23.05 3.72
CA THR A 57 -14.14 22.92 4.59
C THR A 57 -12.97 23.70 3.97
N PRO A 58 -12.36 24.65 4.72
CA PRO A 58 -11.28 25.47 4.19
C PRO A 58 -10.08 24.63 3.72
N PRO A 59 -9.37 25.05 2.65
CA PRO A 59 -8.21 24.32 2.12
C PRO A 59 -7.12 24.01 3.17
N GLU A 60 -6.85 24.95 4.08
CA GLU A 60 -5.89 24.79 5.17
C GLU A 60 -6.25 23.62 6.10
N LYS A 61 -7.54 23.40 6.31
CA LYS A 61 -8.03 22.31 7.16
C LYS A 61 -7.97 20.97 6.43
N ILE A 62 -8.22 20.96 5.12
CA ILE A 62 -8.01 19.78 4.27
C ILE A 62 -6.53 19.36 4.28
N GLU A 63 -5.61 20.33 4.17
CA GLU A 63 -4.18 20.08 4.23
C GLU A 63 -3.77 19.48 5.59
N GLN A 64 -4.17 20.10 6.71
CA GLN A 64 -3.91 19.57 8.06
C GLN A 64 -4.45 18.14 8.25
N MET A 65 -5.67 17.88 7.76
CA MET A 65 -6.27 16.54 7.82
C MET A 65 -5.50 15.54 6.96
N THR A 66 -5.07 15.96 5.77
CA THR A 66 -4.27 15.14 4.87
C THR A 66 -2.95 14.76 5.51
N GLU A 67 -2.19 15.73 6.03
CA GLU A 67 -0.93 15.47 6.72
C GLU A 67 -1.14 14.51 7.90
N HIS A 68 -2.15 14.77 8.72
CA HIS A 68 -2.47 13.93 9.86
C HIS A 68 -2.80 12.49 9.45
N PHE A 69 -3.71 12.29 8.50
CA PHE A 69 -4.04 10.96 8.00
C PHE A 69 -2.81 10.30 7.37
N MET A 70 -2.04 11.04 6.57
CA MET A 70 -0.87 10.48 5.92
C MET A 70 0.18 9.98 6.90
N GLU A 71 0.36 10.67 8.03
CA GLU A 71 1.22 10.22 9.12
C GLU A 71 0.66 8.98 9.83
N TYR A 72 -0.62 8.99 10.20
CA TYR A 72 -1.24 7.89 10.95
C TYR A 72 -1.39 6.60 10.12
N PHE A 73 -1.64 6.70 8.81
CA PHE A 73 -1.69 5.55 7.91
C PHE A 73 -0.34 4.85 7.71
N LYS A 74 0.77 5.42 8.23
CA LYS A 74 2.06 4.73 8.33
C LYS A 74 2.25 3.97 9.64
N THR A 75 1.31 4.05 10.58
CA THR A 75 1.46 3.50 11.94
C THR A 75 0.51 2.33 12.19
N SER A 76 0.67 1.63 13.30
CA SER A 76 -0.26 0.59 13.73
C SER A 76 -1.62 1.11 14.23
N VAL A 77 -1.87 2.42 14.20
CA VAL A 77 -3.15 2.97 14.71
C VAL A 77 -4.34 2.59 13.83
N PHE A 78 -4.15 2.56 12.50
CA PHE A 78 -5.20 2.20 11.53
C PHE A 78 -5.05 0.82 10.92
N TRP A 79 -4.08 0.04 11.40
CA TRP A 79 -3.73 -1.24 10.83
C TRP A 79 -3.65 -2.30 11.92
N GLN A 80 -4.16 -3.49 11.59
CA GLN A 80 -4.04 -4.66 12.44
C GLN A 80 -3.57 -5.84 11.60
N HIS A 81 -2.76 -6.71 12.19
CA HIS A 81 -2.44 -7.99 11.58
C HIS A 81 -3.68 -8.86 11.50
N CYS A 82 -3.89 -9.49 10.35
CA CYS A 82 -4.90 -10.53 10.24
C CYS A 82 -4.50 -11.71 11.14
N TYR A 83 -5.49 -12.39 11.70
CA TYR A 83 -5.26 -13.57 12.54
C TYR A 83 -4.40 -14.60 11.81
N GLY A 84 -3.35 -15.12 12.48
CA GLY A 84 -2.42 -16.10 11.94
C GLY A 84 -1.37 -15.57 10.95
N SER A 85 -1.41 -14.29 10.54
CA SER A 85 -0.47 -13.76 9.54
C SER A 85 0.99 -13.73 10.03
N VAL A 86 1.22 -13.34 11.29
CA VAL A 86 2.57 -13.33 11.88
C VAL A 86 3.09 -14.75 12.09
N ASP A 87 2.24 -15.68 12.53
CA ASP A 87 2.62 -17.10 12.68
C ASP A 87 2.98 -17.73 11.34
N PHE A 88 2.23 -17.40 10.29
CA PHE A 88 2.55 -17.83 8.92
C PHE A 88 3.89 -17.26 8.43
N LEU A 89 4.15 -15.97 8.65
CA LEU A 89 5.45 -15.36 8.30
C LEU A 89 6.62 -15.96 9.09
N ASN A 90 6.42 -16.25 10.38
CA ASN A 90 7.38 -16.97 11.21
C ASN A 90 7.66 -18.36 10.65
N TYR A 91 6.61 -19.11 10.31
CA TYR A 91 6.74 -20.44 9.71
C TYR A 91 7.57 -20.38 8.41
N LEU A 92 7.26 -19.45 7.50
CA LEU A 92 8.01 -19.29 6.25
C LEU A 92 9.48 -18.92 6.49
N LYS A 93 9.78 -18.04 7.45
CA LYS A 93 11.16 -17.74 7.82
C LYS A 93 11.90 -18.96 8.38
N LEU A 94 11.24 -19.75 9.22
CA LEU A 94 11.82 -20.99 9.72
C LEU A 94 12.11 -21.97 8.58
N GLN A 95 11.21 -22.12 7.60
CA GLN A 95 11.46 -22.95 6.41
C GLN A 95 12.65 -22.42 5.60
N GLN A 96 12.76 -21.10 5.35
CA GLN A 96 13.92 -20.51 4.68
C GLN A 96 15.25 -20.87 5.36
N HIS A 97 15.26 -20.96 6.70
CA HIS A 97 16.46 -21.30 7.47
C HIS A 97 16.74 -22.81 7.47
N VAL A 98 15.75 -23.66 7.76
CA VAL A 98 15.93 -25.11 7.87
C VAL A 98 16.35 -25.73 6.54
N GLU A 99 15.66 -25.37 5.46
CA GLU A 99 15.91 -25.94 4.14
C GLU A 99 17.20 -25.41 3.50
N SER A 100 17.79 -24.33 4.03
CA SER A 100 19.07 -23.81 3.54
C SER A 100 20.19 -24.84 3.65
N ASN A 101 20.16 -25.79 4.61
CA ASN A 101 21.10 -26.92 4.74
C ASN A 101 22.60 -26.53 4.54
N GLY A 102 23.00 -25.33 5.00
CA GLY A 102 24.38 -24.83 4.84
C GLY A 102 24.70 -24.17 3.48
N GLN A 103 23.71 -24.00 2.61
CA GLN A 103 23.84 -23.22 1.38
C GLN A 103 23.91 -21.72 1.68
N LYS A 104 24.63 -20.98 0.82
CA LYS A 104 24.81 -19.53 0.97
C LYS A 104 23.54 -18.71 0.73
N GLN A 105 22.51 -19.28 0.11
CA GLN A 105 21.26 -18.59 -0.23
C GLN A 105 20.06 -19.41 0.26
N PRO A 106 18.98 -18.75 0.71
CA PRO A 106 17.76 -19.44 1.10
C PRO A 106 17.09 -20.09 -0.13
N PRO A 107 16.32 -21.19 0.07
CA PRO A 107 15.67 -21.93 -1.02
C PRO A 107 14.60 -21.13 -1.76
N PHE A 108 14.03 -20.11 -1.11
CA PHE A 108 13.08 -19.17 -1.72
C PHE A 108 13.25 -17.79 -1.09
N LYS A 109 12.67 -16.76 -1.74
CA LYS A 109 12.61 -15.38 -1.24
C LYS A 109 11.17 -15.01 -0.93
N LEU A 110 10.98 -14.15 0.07
CA LEU A 110 9.69 -13.60 0.46
C LEU A 110 9.67 -12.13 0.08
N GLY A 111 8.62 -11.69 -0.61
CA GLY A 111 8.49 -10.29 -1.01
C GLY A 111 7.07 -9.78 -0.91
N VAL A 112 6.94 -8.45 -0.83
CA VAL A 112 5.64 -7.75 -0.89
C VAL A 112 5.49 -7.06 -2.22
N ILE A 113 4.33 -7.23 -2.85
CA ILE A 113 3.91 -6.47 -4.03
C ILE A 113 2.52 -5.87 -3.74
N SER A 114 2.41 -4.55 -3.68
CA SER A 114 1.14 -3.89 -3.34
C SER A 114 0.82 -2.70 -4.26
N ASN A 115 -0.47 -2.55 -4.60
CA ASN A 115 -1.00 -1.35 -5.22
C ASN A 115 -1.10 -0.25 -4.15
N PHE A 116 0.04 0.30 -3.76
CA PHE A 116 0.22 1.23 -2.66
C PHE A 116 1.15 2.37 -3.10
N ASP A 117 1.10 3.47 -2.36
CA ASP A 117 2.02 4.60 -2.54
C ASP A 117 3.36 4.37 -1.80
N PRO A 118 4.34 5.29 -1.87
CA PRO A 118 5.68 5.11 -1.29
C PRO A 118 5.72 4.89 0.23
N ARG A 119 4.61 5.09 0.95
CA ARG A 119 4.53 4.88 2.40
C ARG A 119 4.60 3.41 2.84
N LEU A 120 4.45 2.45 1.91
CA LEU A 120 4.32 1.02 2.22
C LEU A 120 5.46 0.49 3.10
N ASP A 121 6.71 0.78 2.77
CA ASP A 121 7.87 0.26 3.51
C ASP A 121 7.90 0.78 4.96
N VAL A 122 7.61 2.07 5.16
CA VAL A 122 7.52 2.67 6.50
C VAL A 122 6.38 2.02 7.29
N LEU A 123 5.23 1.78 6.66
CA LEU A 123 4.12 1.08 7.27
C LEU A 123 4.52 -0.33 7.73
N LEU A 124 5.12 -1.15 6.86
CA LEU A 124 5.53 -2.51 7.23
C LEU A 124 6.57 -2.53 8.36
N ARG A 125 7.45 -1.53 8.42
CA ARG A 125 8.41 -1.37 9.53
C ARG A 125 7.71 -1.04 10.84
N ASN A 126 6.77 -0.09 10.82
CA ASN A 126 5.99 0.28 12.01
C ASN A 126 5.04 -0.83 12.46
N MET A 127 4.57 -1.67 11.52
CA MET A 127 3.84 -2.91 11.81
C MET A 127 4.75 -4.05 12.28
N LYS A 128 6.07 -3.85 12.32
CA LYS A 128 7.07 -4.84 12.74
C LYS A 128 7.01 -6.14 11.92
N ILE A 129 6.70 -6.04 10.62
CA ILE A 129 6.70 -7.20 9.72
C ILE A 129 7.64 -7.04 8.52
N ASN A 130 8.26 -5.87 8.33
CA ASN A 130 9.19 -5.64 7.23
C ASN A 130 10.35 -6.63 7.19
N HIS A 131 10.83 -7.05 8.35
CA HIS A 131 11.99 -7.95 8.49
C HIS A 131 11.72 -9.39 7.97
N TYR A 132 10.47 -9.75 7.69
CA TYR A 132 10.14 -11.02 7.07
C TYR A 132 10.43 -11.03 5.56
N PHE A 133 10.50 -9.87 4.92
CA PHE A 133 10.57 -9.78 3.46
C PHE A 133 11.98 -9.42 2.99
N ASP A 134 12.43 -10.12 1.95
CA ASP A 134 13.66 -9.86 1.22
C ASP A 134 13.54 -8.62 0.33
N PHE A 135 12.33 -8.28 -0.12
CA PHE A 135 12.04 -7.05 -0.85
C PHE A 135 10.59 -6.56 -0.67
N VAL A 136 10.38 -5.26 -0.87
CA VAL A 136 9.06 -4.61 -0.80
C VAL A 136 8.89 -3.71 -2.01
N LEU A 137 7.81 -3.92 -2.76
CA LEU A 137 7.47 -3.17 -3.98
C LEU A 137 6.07 -2.56 -3.85
N ASN A 138 5.99 -1.25 -4.09
CA ASN A 138 4.74 -0.53 -4.21
C ASN A 138 4.53 -0.10 -5.67
N SER A 139 3.28 -0.07 -6.14
CA SER A 139 2.96 0.23 -7.53
C SER A 139 3.38 1.63 -7.98
N TYR A 140 3.46 2.58 -7.05
CA TYR A 140 3.87 3.95 -7.37
C TYR A 140 5.33 4.00 -7.82
N ASP A 141 6.24 3.41 -7.04
CA ASP A 141 7.68 3.38 -7.36
C ASP A 141 8.01 2.42 -8.52
N VAL A 142 7.25 1.33 -8.67
CA VAL A 142 7.41 0.41 -9.82
C VAL A 142 6.85 1.02 -11.11
N GLY A 143 5.85 1.89 -11.00
CA GLY A 143 5.19 2.56 -12.12
C GLY A 143 4.04 1.78 -12.75
N TYR A 144 3.77 0.57 -12.27
CA TYR A 144 2.71 -0.32 -12.74
C TYR A 144 1.94 -0.88 -11.54
N MET A 145 0.63 -0.99 -11.69
CA MET A 145 -0.26 -1.60 -10.70
C MET A 145 -0.57 -3.04 -11.10
N LYS A 146 -0.76 -3.93 -10.13
CA LYS A 146 -1.46 -5.19 -10.37
C LYS A 146 -2.83 -4.90 -11.01
N PRO A 147 -3.27 -5.66 -12.03
CA PRO A 147 -2.71 -6.94 -12.49
C PRO A 147 -1.69 -6.84 -13.65
N ALA A 148 -1.11 -5.66 -13.92
CA ALA A 148 -0.13 -5.51 -15.01
C ALA A 148 1.10 -6.40 -14.79
N GLN A 149 1.61 -7.04 -15.85
CA GLN A 149 2.68 -8.02 -15.78
C GLN A 149 3.98 -7.41 -15.21
N GLU A 150 4.24 -6.15 -15.52
CA GLU A 150 5.49 -5.44 -15.22
C GLU A 150 5.80 -5.39 -13.72
N ILE A 151 4.78 -5.33 -12.86
CA ILE A 151 4.99 -5.34 -11.41
C ILE A 151 5.46 -6.72 -10.91
N PHE A 152 5.00 -7.80 -11.55
CA PHE A 152 5.43 -9.16 -11.26
C PHE A 152 6.83 -9.42 -11.82
N ASP A 153 7.12 -8.95 -13.03
CA ASP A 153 8.46 -9.02 -13.61
C ASP A 153 9.49 -8.27 -12.74
N ARG A 154 9.09 -7.13 -12.16
CA ARG A 154 9.93 -6.39 -11.21
C ARG A 154 10.18 -7.20 -9.94
N ALA A 155 9.17 -7.91 -9.42
CA ALA A 155 9.32 -8.76 -8.25
C ALA A 155 10.23 -9.97 -8.49
N ILE A 156 10.11 -10.63 -9.64
CA ILE A 156 11.01 -11.73 -10.05
C ILE A 156 12.46 -11.23 -10.08
N LYS A 157 12.70 -10.04 -10.66
CA LYS A 157 14.03 -9.42 -10.67
C LYS A 157 14.53 -9.08 -9.25
N SER A 158 13.65 -8.58 -8.38
CA SER A 158 13.97 -8.24 -6.99
C SER A 158 14.26 -9.45 -6.09
N ALA A 159 13.85 -10.66 -6.49
CA ALA A 159 14.22 -11.88 -5.77
C ALA A 159 15.71 -12.21 -5.90
N GLU A 160 16.39 -11.70 -6.94
CA GLU A 160 17.82 -11.95 -7.21
C GLU A 160 18.16 -13.46 -7.29
N ILE A 161 17.17 -14.29 -7.65
CA ILE A 161 17.35 -15.71 -7.92
C ILE A 161 17.66 -15.86 -9.42
N LYS A 162 18.80 -16.50 -9.72
CA LYS A 162 19.22 -16.74 -11.10
C LYS A 162 18.24 -17.67 -11.82
N ASP A 163 17.86 -17.31 -13.04
CA ASP A 163 17.00 -18.10 -13.93
C ASP A 163 15.60 -18.44 -13.35
N LEU A 164 15.11 -17.64 -12.38
CA LEU A 164 13.78 -17.82 -11.76
C LEU A 164 12.65 -17.68 -12.79
N LYS A 165 11.78 -18.69 -12.87
CA LYS A 165 10.66 -18.74 -13.81
C LYS A 165 9.35 -18.34 -13.13
N PRO A 166 8.37 -17.80 -13.89
CA PRO A 166 7.06 -17.45 -13.33
C PRO A 166 6.32 -18.62 -12.67
N ASN A 167 6.48 -19.86 -13.16
CA ASN A 167 5.84 -21.05 -12.57
C ASN A 167 6.50 -21.55 -11.28
N GLU A 168 7.62 -20.95 -10.88
CA GLU A 168 8.32 -21.20 -9.61
C GLU A 168 7.95 -20.14 -8.55
N CYS A 169 7.11 -19.17 -8.92
CA CYS A 169 6.67 -18.07 -8.06
C CYS A 169 5.25 -18.32 -7.56
N LEU A 170 5.02 -18.10 -6.25
CA LEU A 170 3.69 -18.12 -5.64
C LEU A 170 3.31 -16.72 -5.17
N HIS A 171 2.25 -16.15 -5.73
CA HIS A 171 1.68 -14.89 -5.26
C HIS A 171 0.43 -15.17 -4.41
N ILE A 172 0.40 -14.61 -3.19
CA ILE A 172 -0.73 -14.72 -2.27
C ILE A 172 -1.34 -13.33 -2.11
N GLY A 173 -2.63 -13.19 -2.42
CA GLY A 173 -3.35 -11.92 -2.30
C GLY A 173 -4.85 -12.09 -2.52
N ALA A 174 -5.64 -11.10 -2.09
CA ALA A 174 -7.10 -11.13 -2.19
C ALA A 174 -7.66 -10.48 -3.46
N THR A 175 -6.82 -9.80 -4.26
CA THR A 175 -7.15 -9.15 -5.54
C THR A 175 -5.88 -8.83 -6.31
#